data_AF-A0A924UY41-F1
#
_entry.id   AF-A0A924UY41-F1
#
_cell.length_a   1.000
_cell.length_b   1.000
_cell.length_c   1.000
_cell.angle_alpha   90.00
_cell.angle_beta   90.00
_cell.angle_gamma   90.00
#
_symmetry.space_group_name_H-M   'P 1'
#
loop_
_entity.id
_entity.type
_entity.pdbx_description
1 polymer ?
#
loop_
_entity_poly.entity_id
_entity_poly.type
_entity_poly.pdbx_seq_one_letter_code
_entity_poly.pdbx_strand_id
1 'polypeptide(L)'
;MPINQSNRIFTLELAMRAFAIFSTLSVAIGAAMPAQAADGDFIDAQRAARSRDWPTLDLYREQMHTNLLAPYPEYWKLNNNLAQQLPQVINTFLVRYPNSAISEKLLVDYIEAKVGA
;
A
#
# COMPACT_ATOMS: atom_id res chain seq x y z
N MET A 1 56.09 -10.92 6.12
CA MET A 1 54.69 -11.39 6.08
C MET A 1 53.79 -10.27 6.58
N PRO A 2 52.83 -9.80 5.77
CA PRO A 2 51.97 -8.66 6.09
C PRO A 2 50.70 -9.12 6.83
N ILE A 3 50.23 -8.34 7.80
CA ILE A 3 48.83 -8.44 8.25
C ILE A 3 48.15 -7.10 7.96
N ASN A 4 47.53 -7.12 6.78
CA ASN A 4 46.49 -6.27 6.23
C ASN A 4 45.67 -5.49 7.29
N GLN A 5 45.99 -4.20 7.49
CA GLN A 5 45.19 -3.29 8.32
C GLN A 5 43.92 -2.77 7.61
N SER A 6 43.76 -3.02 6.30
CA SER A 6 42.60 -2.53 5.53
C SER A 6 41.30 -3.27 5.84
N ASN A 7 41.33 -4.44 6.50
CA ASN A 7 40.12 -5.20 6.82
C ASN A 7 39.43 -4.77 8.12
N ARG A 8 40.03 -3.87 8.92
CA ARG A 8 39.44 -3.42 10.20
C ARG A 8 38.51 -2.21 10.06
N ILE A 9 38.63 -1.46 8.96
CA ILE A 9 37.85 -0.24 8.73
C ILE A 9 36.46 -0.56 8.15
N PHE A 10 36.31 -1.66 7.40
CA PHE A 10 35.04 -2.01 6.75
C PHE A 10 33.95 -2.56 7.68
N THR A 11 34.30 -3.13 8.84
CA THR A 11 33.31 -3.83 9.70
C THR A 11 32.64 -2.93 10.74
N LEU A 12 33.20 -1.76 11.08
CA LEU A 12 32.57 -0.82 12.03
C LEU A 12 31.59 0.16 11.38
N GLU A 13 31.78 0.53 10.11
CA GLU A 13 30.87 1.42 9.37
C GLU A 13 29.49 0.77 9.11
N LEU A 14 29.45 -0.57 8.96
CA LEU A 14 28.20 -1.29 8.70
C LEU A 14 27.33 -1.42 9.95
N ALA A 15 27.94 -1.58 11.13
CA ALA A 15 27.22 -1.69 12.40
C ALA A 15 26.65 -0.34 12.89
N MET A 16 27.30 0.79 12.55
CA MET A 16 26.86 2.12 12.98
C MET A 16 25.74 2.71 12.11
N ARG A 17 25.59 2.25 10.86
CA ARG A 17 24.46 2.63 9.98
C ARG A 17 23.22 1.76 10.19
N ALA A 18 23.37 0.57 10.78
CA ALA A 18 22.26 -0.33 11.08
C ALA A 18 21.42 0.08 12.31
N PHE A 19 21.94 0.98 13.17
CA PHE A 19 21.25 1.38 14.41
C PHE A 19 20.72 2.83 14.40
N ALA A 20 20.94 3.58 13.32
CA ALA A 20 20.67 5.03 13.27
C ALA A 20 19.44 5.43 12.42
N ILE A 21 18.46 4.54 12.24
CA ILE A 21 17.21 4.88 11.51
C ILE A 21 15.97 4.49 12.33
N PHE A 22 16.01 4.65 13.66
CA PHE A 22 14.89 4.26 14.53
C PHE A 22 14.33 5.37 15.45
N SER A 23 14.70 6.64 15.30
CA SER A 23 14.19 7.65 16.24
C SER A 23 14.28 9.10 15.73
N THR A 24 13.38 9.45 14.82
CA THR A 24 12.87 10.83 14.72
C THR A 24 11.36 10.82 14.58
N LEU A 25 10.67 10.43 15.66
CA LEU A 25 9.24 10.67 15.84
C LEU A 25 9.02 12.18 16.05
N SER A 26 8.92 12.94 14.96
CA SER A 26 8.42 14.32 15.02
C SER A 26 6.90 14.25 15.15
N VAL A 27 6.40 14.39 16.38
CA VAL A 27 4.97 14.54 16.66
C VAL A 27 4.58 15.98 16.30
N ALA A 28 4.11 16.16 15.06
CA ALA A 28 3.33 17.33 14.68
C ALA A 28 1.84 16.99 14.90
N ILE A 29 1.26 17.40 16.03
CA ILE A 29 -0.21 17.34 16.23
C ILE A 29 -0.81 18.50 15.45
N GLY A 30 -0.99 18.30 14.15
CA GLY A 30 -1.86 19.13 13.31
C GLY A 30 -3.27 18.55 13.34
N ALA A 31 -4.23 19.33 13.86
CA ALA A 31 -5.68 19.11 13.87
C ALA A 31 -6.19 17.72 13.38
N ALA A 32 -6.31 16.77 14.31
CA ALA A 32 -6.90 15.46 14.06
C ALA A 32 -8.44 15.56 14.08
N MET A 33 -9.06 15.95 12.96
CA MET A 33 -10.48 15.64 12.67
C MET A 33 -10.65 15.43 11.16
N PRO A 34 -10.64 14.17 10.68
CA PRO A 34 -11.81 13.65 9.96
C PRO A 34 -12.07 12.13 10.12
N ALA A 35 -11.73 11.50 11.25
CA ALA A 35 -11.83 10.03 11.40
C ALA A 35 -13.26 9.48 11.17
N GLN A 36 -14.29 10.12 11.72
CA GLN A 36 -15.68 9.65 11.61
C GLN A 36 -16.26 9.76 10.19
N ALA A 37 -15.85 10.77 9.42
CA ALA A 37 -16.28 10.92 8.03
C ALA A 37 -15.59 9.86 7.15
N ALA A 38 -14.29 9.63 7.37
CA ALA A 38 -13.52 8.63 6.66
C ALA A 38 -14.07 7.20 6.86
N ASP A 39 -14.56 6.89 8.06
CA ASP A 39 -15.21 5.60 8.34
C ASP A 39 -16.54 5.45 7.59
N GLY A 40 -17.37 6.49 7.54
CA GLY A 40 -18.63 6.50 6.81
C GLY A 40 -18.44 6.31 5.30
N ASP A 41 -17.51 7.09 4.71
CA ASP A 41 -17.18 7.01 3.29
C ASP A 41 -16.72 5.60 2.89
N PHE A 42 -15.91 4.95 3.74
CA PHE A 42 -15.46 3.59 3.49
C PHE A 42 -16.61 2.57 3.45
N ILE A 43 -17.57 2.66 4.39
CA ILE A 43 -18.70 1.73 4.46
C ILE A 43 -19.62 1.89 3.24
N ASP A 44 -19.91 3.13 2.84
CA ASP A 44 -20.75 3.38 1.68
C ASP A 44 -20.04 3.05 0.36
N ALA A 45 -18.74 3.32 0.25
CA ALA A 45 -17.91 2.87 -0.87
C ALA A 45 -17.91 1.34 -1.00
N GLN A 46 -17.79 0.62 0.12
CA GLN A 46 -17.85 -0.84 0.13
C GLN A 46 -19.23 -1.33 -0.36
N ARG A 47 -20.32 -0.66 0.01
CA ARG A 47 -21.67 -0.98 -0.49
C ARG A 47 -21.78 -0.75 -2.00
N ALA A 48 -21.24 0.36 -2.51
CA ALA A 48 -21.18 0.65 -3.95
C ALA A 48 -20.40 -0.45 -4.70
N ALA A 49 -19.23 -0.84 -4.18
CA ALA A 49 -18.43 -1.92 -4.76
C ALA A 49 -19.18 -3.28 -4.77
N ARG A 50 -19.83 -3.64 -3.67
CA ARG A 50 -20.60 -4.90 -3.58
C ARG A 50 -21.81 -4.94 -4.52
N SER A 51 -22.43 -3.79 -4.77
CA SER A 51 -23.52 -3.65 -5.73
C SER A 51 -23.04 -3.43 -7.18
N ARG A 52 -21.72 -3.39 -7.41
CA ARG A 52 -21.08 -3.08 -8.70
C ARG A 52 -21.47 -1.72 -9.26
N ASP A 53 -21.81 -0.78 -8.39
CA ASP A 53 -22.03 0.61 -8.74
C ASP A 53 -20.68 1.33 -8.86
N TRP A 54 -19.99 1.07 -9.98
CA TRP A 54 -18.68 1.65 -10.27
C TRP A 54 -18.68 3.17 -10.39
N PRO A 55 -19.70 3.82 -11.00
CA PRO A 55 -19.79 5.27 -11.01
C PRO A 55 -19.78 5.87 -9.61
N THR A 56 -20.59 5.34 -8.69
CA THR A 56 -20.61 5.80 -7.30
C THR A 56 -19.29 5.49 -6.58
N LEU A 57 -18.70 4.31 -6.84
CA LEU A 57 -17.40 3.96 -6.27
C LEU A 57 -16.27 4.90 -6.72
N ASP A 58 -16.29 5.36 -7.97
CA ASP A 58 -15.30 6.29 -8.50
C ASP A 58 -15.40 7.67 -7.81
N LEU A 59 -16.59 8.08 -7.34
CA LEU A 59 -16.75 9.27 -6.50
C LEU A 59 -16.13 9.08 -5.12
N TYR A 60 -16.36 7.93 -4.48
CA TYR A 60 -15.75 7.60 -3.20
C TYR A 60 -14.23 7.47 -3.29
N ARG A 61 -13.69 7.00 -4.43
CA ARG A 61 -12.24 7.00 -4.66
C ARG A 61 -11.65 8.40 -4.57
N GLU A 62 -12.32 9.41 -5.12
CA GLU A 62 -11.87 10.81 -5.01
C GLU A 62 -12.04 11.35 -3.59
N GLN A 63 -13.12 11.01 -2.89
CA GLN A 63 -13.35 11.45 -1.51
C GLN A 63 -12.35 10.83 -0.52
N MET A 64 -12.00 9.56 -0.72
CA MET A 64 -11.11 8.81 0.16
C MET A 64 -9.62 8.96 -0.18
N HIS A 65 -9.25 9.74 -1.21
CA HIS A 65 -7.87 9.75 -1.75
C HIS A 65 -6.78 10.15 -0.75
N THR A 66 -7.12 10.96 0.27
CA THR A 66 -6.20 11.40 1.33
C THR A 66 -6.19 10.47 2.54
N ASN A 67 -7.07 9.47 2.60
CA ASN A 67 -7.25 8.61 3.76
C ASN A 67 -6.34 7.37 3.67
N LEU A 68 -6.05 6.75 4.83
CA LEU A 68 -5.33 5.47 4.88
C LEU A 68 -6.00 4.37 4.04
N LEU A 69 -7.32 4.47 3.87
CA LEU A 69 -8.15 3.53 3.12
C LEU A 69 -8.30 3.90 1.64
N ALA A 70 -7.55 4.90 1.14
CA ALA A 70 -7.52 5.30 -0.26
C ALA A 70 -7.36 4.15 -1.28
N PRO A 71 -6.60 3.07 -1.02
CA PRO A 71 -6.42 2.01 -2.03
C PRO A 71 -7.67 1.13 -2.24
N TYR A 72 -8.62 1.12 -1.31
CA TYR A 72 -9.71 0.14 -1.29
C TYR A 72 -10.68 0.26 -2.47
N PRO A 73 -11.15 1.45 -2.88
CA PRO A 73 -12.04 1.59 -4.04
C PRO A 73 -11.45 0.99 -5.32
N GLU A 74 -10.17 1.26 -5.59
CA GLU A 74 -9.49 0.71 -6.76
C GLU A 74 -9.24 -0.80 -6.62
N TYR A 75 -8.83 -1.26 -5.43
CA TYR A 75 -8.69 -2.69 -5.13
C TYR A 75 -9.98 -3.47 -5.42
N TRP A 76 -11.14 -3.00 -4.94
CA TRP A 76 -12.40 -3.71 -5.15
C TRP A 76 -12.77 -3.82 -6.63
N LYS A 77 -12.48 -2.77 -7.42
CA LYS A 77 -12.72 -2.76 -8.88
C LYS A 77 -11.82 -3.78 -9.59
N LEU A 78 -10.53 -3.83 -9.23
CA LEU A 78 -9.59 -4.81 -9.79
C LEU A 78 -9.95 -6.25 -9.40
N ASN A 79 -10.34 -6.45 -8.14
CA ASN A 79 -10.67 -7.76 -7.60
C ASN A 79 -11.96 -8.36 -8.21
N ASN A 80 -12.88 -7.55 -8.75
CA ASN A 80 -14.11 -8.05 -9.37
C ASN A 80 -13.85 -9.02 -10.54
N ASN A 81 -12.77 -8.84 -11.29
CA ASN A 81 -12.36 -9.72 -12.39
C ASN A 81 -10.85 -9.91 -12.41
N LEU A 82 -10.28 -10.35 -11.28
CA LEU A 82 -8.83 -10.35 -11.06
C LEU A 82 -8.06 -11.20 -12.09
N ALA A 83 -8.55 -12.40 -12.42
CA ALA A 83 -7.94 -13.29 -13.40
C ALA A 83 -7.83 -12.68 -14.81
N GLN A 84 -8.70 -11.74 -15.15
CA GLN A 84 -8.71 -11.07 -16.46
C GLN A 84 -7.89 -9.78 -16.48
N GLN A 85 -7.40 -9.30 -15.33
CA GLN A 85 -6.57 -8.10 -15.28
C GLN A 85 -5.25 -8.34 -16.01
N LEU A 86 -4.75 -7.28 -16.63
CA LEU A 86 -3.42 -7.25 -17.25
C LEU A 86 -2.36 -7.03 -16.15
N PRO A 87 -1.17 -7.67 -16.24
CA PRO A 87 -0.11 -7.48 -15.26
C PRO A 87 0.26 -6.00 -15.05
N GLN A 88 0.21 -5.20 -16.11
CA GLN A 88 0.51 -3.77 -16.08
C GLN A 88 -0.44 -2.99 -15.17
N VAL A 89 -1.73 -3.34 -15.17
CA VAL A 89 -2.75 -2.68 -14.33
C VAL A 89 -2.49 -2.98 -12.85
N ILE A 90 -2.18 -4.25 -12.53
CA ILE A 90 -1.81 -4.65 -11.17
C ILE A 90 -0.53 -3.92 -10.74
N ASN A 91 0.50 -3.88 -11.59
CA ASN A 91 1.74 -3.18 -11.28
C ASN A 91 1.52 -1.67 -11.03
N THR A 92 0.67 -1.02 -11.81
CA THR A 92 0.29 0.39 -11.56
C THR A 92 -0.32 0.58 -10.18
N PHE A 93 -1.19 -0.33 -9.75
CA PHE A 93 -1.75 -0.30 -8.39
C PHE A 93 -0.68 -0.45 -7.31
N LEU A 94 0.23 -1.42 -7.47
CA LEU A 94 1.30 -1.69 -6.50
C LEU A 94 2.28 -0.52 -6.36
N VAL A 95 2.64 0.13 -7.48
CA VAL A 95 3.51 1.30 -7.49
C VAL A 95 2.83 2.52 -6.86
N ARG A 96 1.51 2.67 -7.06
CA ARG A 96 0.73 3.77 -6.49
C ARG A 96 0.54 3.62 -4.98
N TYR A 97 0.36 2.40 -4.51
CA TYR A 97 0.10 2.08 -3.10
C TYR A 97 1.18 1.13 -2.53
N PRO A 98 2.45 1.58 -2.42
CA PRO A 98 3.52 0.76 -1.86
C PRO A 98 3.30 0.54 -0.36
N ASN A 99 3.77 -0.61 0.16
CA ASN A 99 3.71 -0.97 1.59
C ASN A 99 2.29 -1.00 2.19
N SER A 100 1.26 -1.20 1.36
CA SER A 100 -0.11 -1.39 1.82
C SER A 100 -0.43 -2.88 1.89
N ALA A 101 -1.00 -3.33 3.01
CA ALA A 101 -1.42 -4.72 3.20
C ALA A 101 -2.37 -5.18 2.07
N ILE A 102 -3.18 -4.27 1.53
CA ILE A 102 -4.09 -4.59 0.42
C ILE A 102 -3.37 -4.77 -0.92
N SER A 103 -2.24 -4.10 -1.12
CA SER A 103 -1.38 -4.28 -2.29
C SER A 103 -0.70 -5.64 -2.27
N GLU A 104 -0.19 -6.05 -1.10
CA GLU A 104 0.36 -7.39 -0.92
C GLU A 104 -0.69 -8.46 -1.18
N LYS A 105 -1.88 -8.30 -0.60
CA LYS A 105 -3.01 -9.21 -0.83
C LYS A 105 -3.38 -9.29 -2.32
N LEU A 106 -3.53 -8.15 -3.00
CA LEU A 106 -3.90 -8.12 -4.41
C LEU A 106 -2.88 -8.87 -5.28
N LEU A 107 -1.58 -8.71 -5.01
CA LEU A 107 -0.53 -9.41 -5.73
C LEU A 107 -0.62 -10.93 -5.54
N VAL A 108 -0.81 -11.37 -4.29
CA VAL A 108 -0.97 -12.80 -3.96
C VAL A 108 -2.20 -13.37 -4.67
N ASP A 109 -3.37 -12.76 -4.50
CA ASP A 109 -4.61 -13.21 -5.12
C ASP A 109 -4.48 -13.25 -6.65
N TYR A 110 -3.78 -12.29 -7.25
CA TYR A 110 -3.59 -12.22 -8.70
C TYR A 110 -2.69 -13.34 -9.23
N ILE A 111 -1.61 -13.66 -8.51
CA ILE A 111 -0.74 -14.79 -8.86
C ILE A 111 -1.54 -16.09 -8.78
N GLU A 112 -2.29 -16.31 -7.71
CA GLU A 112 -3.15 -17.49 -7.55
C GLU A 112 -4.19 -17.59 -8.68
N ALA A 113 -4.85 -16.47 -8.99
CA ALA A 113 -5.83 -16.40 -10.07
C ALA A 113 -5.24 -16.71 -11.46
N LYS A 114 -3.96 -16.38 -11.70
CA LYS A 114 -3.27 -16.69 -12.97
C LYS A 114 -2.76 -18.13 -13.05
N VAL A 115 -2.42 -18.74 -11.93
CA VAL A 115 -2.00 -20.15 -11.88
C VAL A 115 -3.20 -21.07 -12.08
N GLY A 116 -4.38 -20.67 -11.57
CA GLY A 116 -5.61 -21.46 -11.68
C GLY A 116 -6.48 -21.22 -12.92
N ALA A 117 -6.15 -20.24 -13.77
CA ALA A 117 -6.88 -19.89 -14.99
C ALA A 117 -6.29 -20.59 -16.23
#